data_AF-A0A8M1MB79-F1
#
_entry.id   AF-A0A8M1MB79-F1
#
_cell.length_a   1.000
_cell.length_b   1.000
_cell.length_c   1.000
_cell.angle_alpha   90.00
_cell.angle_beta   90.00
_cell.angle_gamma   90.00
#
_symmetry.space_group_name_H-M   'P 1'
#
loop_
_entity.id
_entity.type
_entity.pdbx_description
1 polymer ?
#
loop_
_entity_poly.entity_id
_entity_poly.type
_entity_poly.pdbx_seq_one_letter_code
_entity_poly.pdbx_strand_id
1 'polypeptide(L)'
;MEFPGHSARLWSRSRAHKAQDPRRSADLCGLGEDPPERSAKHVPPAGSEALRMSAVFRKPKTFRLRALHSQRKFGVAGWSCPEVLQKGCRHFQLPVTGSRLCLYEDGTELTGDYFWGVPDNSELLLLTSGQTWQGCKWRGLHQHCRIQDRYILLVPLLVADVSDISRLLSVFHKPHAGLIQAAQQLLSDEQAPLRQKLLADLLHTVSENIAAETRAEDPPWFEGLESRFRSKSGYLRYSCESRIRSYLREVNSYASVVGVEAQEEYSRIVDVMCRELRAAQYNGSYFDRGAEAGGRLCTSEGWFCCQGPFDMDTCASKHSINPYGNRESRVLFSTWNLDHIIEKKRTVVPALAEAVAERDGREVAWEYFYSLLFTSENLKLVHIACHKKTTHKLSCDPRRIYKPQTKPKRRRPARKCQ
;
A
#
# COMPACT_ATOMS: atom_id res chain seq x y z
N MET A 1 13.01 -21.94 59.46
CA MET A 1 13.58 -20.63 59.78
C MET A 1 13.03 -19.63 58.78
N GLU A 2 12.57 -18.49 59.29
CA GLU A 2 12.51 -17.14 58.71
C GLU A 2 12.36 -16.93 57.18
N PHE A 3 11.29 -16.22 56.80
CA PHE A 3 11.31 -15.25 55.68
C PHE A 3 11.98 -13.95 56.19
N PRO A 4 12.76 -13.23 55.36
CA PRO A 4 12.19 -12.16 54.52
C PRO A 4 12.82 -12.10 53.10
N GLY A 5 12.41 -11.23 52.16
CA GLY A 5 11.32 -10.23 52.17
C GLY A 5 11.18 -9.52 50.81
N HIS A 6 10.20 -8.62 50.69
CA HIS A 6 9.89 -7.94 49.42
C HIS A 6 10.86 -6.80 49.05
N SER A 7 11.13 -6.64 47.75
CA SER A 7 11.35 -5.31 47.15
C SER A 7 10.91 -5.27 45.69
N ALA A 8 9.76 -4.64 45.44
CA ALA A 8 9.27 -4.31 44.09
C ALA A 8 8.56 -2.96 44.17
N ARG A 9 9.33 -1.86 44.18
CA ARG A 9 8.77 -0.51 44.21
C ARG A 9 8.32 -0.09 42.80
N LEU A 10 7.04 0.26 42.71
CA LEU A 10 6.51 1.41 41.96
C LEU A 10 7.10 1.70 40.57
N TRP A 11 6.23 1.73 39.56
CA TRP A 11 5.97 2.96 38.78
C TRP A 11 4.56 2.89 38.20
N SER A 12 3.81 4.00 38.23
CA SER A 12 2.41 4.03 37.81
C SER A 12 1.91 5.44 37.57
N ARG A 13 1.45 5.72 36.34
CA ARG A 13 0.69 6.93 35.93
C ARG A 13 1.51 8.24 36.05
N SER A 14 1.21 9.33 35.34
CA SER A 14 0.33 9.57 34.18
C SER A 14 0.69 10.95 33.58
N ARG A 15 0.38 11.17 32.30
CA ARG A 15 -0.40 12.34 31.83
C ARG A 15 -0.75 12.22 30.35
N ALA A 16 -1.93 12.71 30.00
CA ALA A 16 -2.36 12.96 28.63
C ALA A 16 -2.47 14.48 28.44
N HIS A 17 -2.39 14.95 27.18
CA HIS A 17 -2.77 16.31 26.82
C HIS A 17 -3.88 16.28 25.76
N LYS A 18 -4.79 17.27 25.85
CA LYS A 18 -5.98 17.38 25.00
C LYS A 18 -5.64 18.03 23.66
N ALA A 19 -6.39 17.68 22.62
CA ALA A 19 -6.53 18.51 21.43
C ALA A 19 -7.55 19.64 21.68
N GLN A 20 -7.45 20.73 20.93
CA GLN A 20 -8.47 21.77 20.82
C GLN A 20 -8.64 22.20 19.36
N ASP A 21 -9.91 22.36 18.95
CA ASP A 21 -10.39 22.99 17.73
C ASP A 21 -11.18 24.23 18.16
N PRO A 22 -11.09 25.36 17.44
CA PRO A 22 -12.28 26.19 17.31
C PRO A 22 -12.53 26.71 15.88
N ARG A 23 -13.75 26.47 15.38
CA ARG A 23 -14.35 27.25 14.29
C ARG A 23 -15.26 28.36 14.84
N ARG A 24 -14.99 29.61 14.44
CA ARG A 24 -15.89 30.80 14.33
C ARG A 24 -14.98 32.02 14.03
N SER A 25 -15.43 33.11 13.41
CA SER A 25 -16.79 33.51 13.01
C SER A 25 -16.82 33.98 11.54
N ALA A 26 -18.03 34.19 11.01
CA ALA A 26 -18.27 34.97 9.81
C ALA A 26 -18.75 36.40 10.17
N ASP A 27 -19.00 37.18 9.11
CA ASP A 27 -19.82 38.40 9.00
C ASP A 27 -19.37 39.70 9.70
N LEU A 28 -19.14 40.72 8.87
CA LEU A 28 -19.88 42.01 8.91
C LEU A 28 -19.69 42.78 7.59
N CYS A 29 -20.72 43.52 7.16
CA CYS A 29 -20.74 44.34 5.93
C CYS A 29 -20.89 45.84 6.26
N GLY A 30 -20.52 46.73 5.34
CA GLY A 30 -20.84 48.17 5.46
C GLY A 30 -20.29 49.09 4.38
N LEU A 31 -21.17 49.53 3.46
CA LEU A 31 -21.35 50.88 2.86
C LEU A 31 -20.12 51.83 2.81
N GLY A 32 -19.69 52.37 1.65
CA GLY A 32 -20.36 53.41 0.83
C GLY A 32 -19.40 54.65 0.73
N GLU A 33 -19.45 55.58 -0.22
CA GLU A 33 -20.32 55.83 -1.40
C GLU A 33 -19.48 56.37 -2.61
N ASP A 34 -20.17 56.82 -3.68
CA ASP A 34 -19.73 56.89 -5.09
C ASP A 34 -19.18 58.27 -5.58
N PRO A 35 -18.82 58.46 -6.89
CA PRO A 35 -18.01 59.60 -7.39
C PRO A 35 -18.84 60.80 -7.94
N PRO A 36 -18.16 61.80 -8.55
CA PRO A 36 -18.31 62.03 -10.00
C PRO A 36 -16.91 62.26 -10.67
N GLU A 37 -16.67 62.61 -11.94
CA GLU A 37 -17.41 63.05 -13.16
C GLU A 37 -16.46 62.72 -14.39
N ARG A 38 -16.67 62.83 -15.72
CA ARG A 38 -17.60 63.48 -16.69
C ARG A 38 -17.86 62.60 -17.93
N SER A 39 -18.77 63.07 -18.80
CA SER A 39 -19.11 62.56 -20.15
C SER A 39 -18.50 63.47 -21.26
N ALA A 40 -18.68 63.35 -22.59
CA ALA A 40 -19.62 62.61 -23.48
C ALA A 40 -19.13 62.56 -24.96
N LYS A 41 -19.92 61.93 -25.87
CA LYS A 41 -19.90 61.97 -27.37
C LYS A 41 -18.83 61.04 -28.02
N HIS A 42 -19.05 60.13 -29.01
CA HIS A 42 -20.01 59.97 -30.14
C HIS A 42 -19.68 60.91 -31.33
N VAL A 43 -19.55 60.51 -32.62
CA VAL A 43 -20.18 59.47 -33.49
C VAL A 43 -19.14 58.86 -34.50
N PRO A 44 -19.35 57.67 -35.14
CA PRO A 44 -18.48 57.09 -36.22
C PRO A 44 -18.65 57.78 -37.61
N PRO A 45 -18.08 57.35 -38.78
CA PRO A 45 -17.54 56.01 -39.14
C PRO A 45 -16.25 55.95 -40.02
N ALA A 46 -15.85 54.70 -40.36
CA ALA A 46 -15.19 54.21 -41.60
C ALA A 46 -13.91 54.87 -42.19
N GLY A 47 -12.94 54.05 -42.61
CA GLY A 47 -11.92 54.47 -43.60
C GLY A 47 -10.52 53.86 -43.49
N SER A 48 -10.34 52.62 -43.93
CA SER A 48 -9.12 52.08 -44.58
C SER A 48 -7.73 52.74 -44.32
N GLU A 49 -7.18 52.66 -43.11
CA GLU A 49 -5.71 52.75 -42.92
C GLU A 49 -5.14 51.69 -41.95
N ALA A 50 -5.69 50.47 -42.02
CA ALA A 50 -5.24 49.29 -41.28
C ALA A 50 -3.87 48.72 -41.76
N LEU A 51 -2.96 49.58 -42.23
CA LEU A 51 -1.71 49.17 -42.89
C LEU A 51 -0.46 49.97 -42.48
N ARG A 52 -0.43 50.59 -41.29
CA ARG A 52 0.81 51.09 -40.69
C ARG A 52 0.83 51.05 -39.16
N MET A 53 1.99 50.64 -38.63
CA MET A 53 2.47 50.79 -37.25
C MET A 53 1.66 50.13 -36.10
N SER A 54 2.01 48.86 -35.81
CA SER A 54 2.02 48.36 -34.42
C SER A 54 3.21 47.42 -34.18
N ALA A 55 4.44 47.95 -34.30
CA ALA A 55 5.69 47.24 -34.00
C ALA A 55 5.90 47.09 -32.48
N VAL A 56 4.99 46.36 -31.82
CA VAL A 56 4.99 46.13 -30.37
C VAL A 56 6.07 45.10 -30.00
N PHE A 57 6.84 45.40 -28.94
CA PHE A 57 7.98 44.65 -28.42
C PHE A 57 7.82 43.11 -28.45
N ARG A 58 8.32 42.48 -29.52
CA ARG A 58 8.55 41.03 -29.55
C ARG A 58 9.84 40.69 -28.82
N LYS A 59 9.88 39.55 -28.15
CA LYS A 59 11.12 38.94 -27.63
C LYS A 59 11.72 38.03 -28.71
N PRO A 60 13.04 37.77 -28.70
CA PRO A 60 13.62 36.77 -29.61
C PRO A 60 13.02 35.39 -29.32
N LYS A 61 12.65 34.67 -30.37
CA LYS A 61 12.11 33.30 -30.26
C LYS A 61 13.18 32.36 -29.73
N THR A 62 12.83 31.53 -28.75
CA THR A 62 13.69 30.45 -28.23
C THR A 62 13.35 29.12 -28.89
N PHE A 63 14.36 28.27 -29.11
CA PHE A 63 14.20 26.94 -29.68
C PHE A 63 15.20 25.95 -29.04
N ARG A 64 14.93 24.65 -29.21
CA ARG A 64 15.86 23.57 -28.85
C ARG A 64 16.36 22.90 -30.12
N LEU A 65 17.55 23.28 -30.57
CA LEU A 65 18.16 22.68 -31.76
C LEU A 65 18.76 21.29 -31.45
N ARG A 66 18.68 20.40 -32.42
CA ARG A 66 19.34 19.09 -32.46
C ARG A 66 19.94 18.87 -33.84
N ALA A 67 21.10 18.22 -33.94
CA ALA A 67 21.62 17.68 -35.20
C ALA A 67 21.20 16.22 -35.37
N LEU A 68 20.98 15.76 -36.61
CA LEU A 68 20.39 14.45 -36.95
C LEU A 68 20.92 13.24 -36.15
N HIS A 69 22.23 13.17 -35.92
CA HIS A 69 22.90 12.06 -35.23
C HIS A 69 23.28 12.36 -33.76
N SER A 70 22.83 13.49 -33.21
CA SER A 70 23.18 13.92 -31.84
C SER A 70 22.00 13.76 -30.88
N GLN A 71 22.25 13.13 -29.73
CA GLN A 71 21.27 13.11 -28.63
C GLN A 71 21.26 14.40 -27.80
N ARG A 72 22.25 15.29 -27.98
CA ARG A 72 22.33 16.56 -27.22
C ARG A 72 21.44 17.63 -27.88
N LYS A 73 20.62 18.31 -27.07
CA LYS A 73 19.80 19.45 -27.49
C LYS A 73 20.50 20.76 -27.07
N PHE A 74 20.54 21.75 -27.95
CA PHE A 74 21.15 23.06 -27.73
C PHE A 74 20.07 24.14 -27.65
N GLY A 75 20.01 24.87 -26.55
CA GLY A 75 19.10 26.01 -26.40
C GLY A 75 19.62 27.21 -27.20
N VAL A 76 18.79 27.78 -28.06
CA VAL A 76 19.13 28.92 -28.91
C VAL A 76 18.02 29.96 -28.87
N ALA A 77 18.38 31.23 -29.01
CA ALA A 77 17.44 32.33 -29.21
C ALA A 77 17.81 33.13 -30.46
N GLY A 78 16.82 33.64 -31.20
CA GLY A 78 17.03 34.47 -32.38
C GLY A 78 15.76 35.19 -32.87
N TRP A 79 15.96 36.15 -33.76
CA TRP A 79 14.91 37.00 -34.34
C TRP A 79 14.46 36.55 -35.73
N SER A 80 15.20 35.64 -36.37
CA SER A 80 14.90 35.10 -37.70
C SER A 80 15.41 33.66 -37.88
N CYS A 81 14.82 32.92 -38.81
CA CYS A 81 15.27 31.55 -39.12
C CYS A 81 16.76 31.49 -39.55
N PRO A 82 17.27 32.35 -40.46
CA PRO A 82 18.69 32.34 -40.83
C PRO A 82 19.64 32.56 -39.65
N GLU A 83 19.28 33.39 -38.68
CA GLU A 83 20.09 33.61 -37.47
C GLU A 83 20.14 32.34 -36.60
N VAL A 84 18.99 31.68 -36.39
CA VAL A 84 18.89 30.43 -35.63
C VAL A 84 19.64 29.29 -36.34
N LEU A 85 19.51 29.18 -37.67
CA LEU A 85 20.25 28.25 -38.52
C LEU A 85 21.76 28.46 -38.39
N GLN A 86 22.24 29.70 -38.54
CA GLN A 86 23.67 30.02 -38.50
C GLN A 86 24.27 29.83 -37.10
N LYS A 87 23.49 30.04 -36.02
CA LYS A 87 23.86 29.67 -34.64
C LYS A 87 23.95 28.15 -34.47
N GLY A 88 23.00 27.41 -35.03
CA GLY A 88 22.99 25.95 -35.05
C GLY A 88 24.18 25.33 -35.79
N CYS A 89 24.41 25.72 -37.03
CA CYS A 89 25.55 25.30 -37.84
C CYS A 89 26.89 25.55 -37.14
N ARG A 90 27.07 26.73 -36.52
CA ARG A 90 28.26 27.05 -35.72
C ARG A 90 28.41 26.15 -34.48
N HIS A 91 27.33 25.85 -33.77
CA HIS A 91 27.39 24.98 -32.58
C HIS A 91 27.68 23.51 -32.92
N PHE A 92 27.06 22.98 -33.97
CA PHE A 92 27.22 21.58 -34.39
C PHE A 92 28.36 21.33 -35.39
N GLN A 93 29.13 22.37 -35.74
CA GLN A 93 30.24 22.32 -36.72
C GLN A 93 29.80 21.81 -38.11
N LEU A 94 28.62 22.24 -38.56
CA LEU A 94 28.02 21.87 -39.85
C LEU A 94 28.05 23.03 -40.84
N PRO A 95 28.13 22.77 -42.16
CA PRO A 95 28.06 23.82 -43.18
C PRO A 95 26.72 24.57 -43.11
N VAL A 96 26.72 25.86 -43.45
CA VAL A 96 25.49 26.64 -43.60
C VAL A 96 24.86 26.41 -44.97
N THR A 97 25.69 26.37 -46.03
CA THR A 97 25.24 26.16 -47.41
C THR A 97 24.59 24.78 -47.56
N GLY A 98 23.34 24.76 -48.04
CA GLY A 98 22.54 23.54 -48.19
C GLY A 98 21.99 22.95 -46.88
N SER A 99 22.18 23.61 -45.74
CA SER A 99 21.58 23.22 -44.45
C SER A 99 20.29 23.97 -44.18
N ARG A 100 19.34 23.32 -43.51
CA ARG A 100 18.01 23.85 -43.20
C ARG A 100 17.47 23.32 -41.88
N LEU A 101 16.43 23.99 -41.37
CA LEU A 101 15.75 23.65 -40.12
C LEU A 101 14.36 23.07 -40.42
N CYS A 102 13.94 22.09 -39.64
CA CYS A 102 12.57 21.58 -39.61
C CYS A 102 12.12 21.30 -38.18
N LEU A 103 10.81 21.21 -37.95
CA LEU A 103 10.26 20.77 -36.67
C LEU A 103 10.57 19.28 -36.44
N TYR A 104 10.94 18.92 -35.21
CA TYR A 104 11.26 17.53 -34.86
C TYR A 104 10.02 16.62 -34.90
N GLU A 105 8.83 17.15 -34.63
CA GLU A 105 7.59 16.37 -34.49
C GLU A 105 7.08 15.79 -35.82
N ASP A 106 6.97 16.63 -36.86
CA ASP A 106 6.33 16.32 -38.14
C ASP A 106 7.26 16.42 -39.37
N GLY A 107 8.35 17.17 -39.26
CA GLY A 107 9.27 17.48 -40.35
C GLY A 107 8.89 18.68 -41.21
N THR A 108 7.94 19.52 -40.77
CA THR A 108 7.64 20.79 -41.44
C THR A 108 8.88 21.69 -41.44
N GLU A 109 9.32 22.15 -42.62
CA GLU A 109 10.51 22.99 -42.76
C GLU A 109 10.25 24.42 -42.24
N LEU A 110 11.22 24.98 -41.51
CA LEU A 110 11.08 26.26 -40.84
C LEU A 110 11.42 27.41 -41.79
N THR A 111 10.43 27.93 -42.49
CA THR A 111 10.57 29.10 -43.36
C THR A 111 10.49 30.42 -42.57
N GLY A 112 10.87 31.54 -43.20
CA GLY A 112 10.97 32.85 -42.52
C GLY A 112 9.61 33.46 -42.13
N ASP A 113 8.58 33.15 -42.89
CA ASP A 113 7.17 33.45 -42.64
C ASP A 113 6.58 32.58 -41.52
N TYR A 114 6.88 31.27 -41.51
CA TYR A 114 6.41 30.34 -40.48
C TYR A 114 7.09 30.55 -39.12
N PHE A 115 8.32 31.08 -39.10
CA PHE A 115 9.18 31.28 -37.92
C PHE A 115 8.48 31.88 -36.68
N TRP A 116 7.59 32.86 -36.87
CA TRP A 116 6.90 33.52 -35.75
C TRP A 116 5.66 32.77 -35.25
N GLY A 117 5.09 31.86 -36.06
CA GLY A 117 3.96 31.01 -35.68
C GLY A 117 4.35 29.80 -34.83
N VAL A 118 5.62 29.38 -34.86
CA VAL A 118 6.13 28.27 -34.05
C VAL A 118 6.20 28.65 -32.55
N PRO A 119 5.74 27.79 -31.62
CA PRO A 119 5.84 28.05 -30.18
C PRO A 119 7.26 28.24 -29.64
N ASP A 120 7.35 28.92 -28.50
CA ASP A 120 8.63 29.16 -27.81
C ASP A 120 9.15 27.86 -27.17
N ASN A 121 10.45 27.61 -27.35
CA ASN A 121 11.17 26.39 -26.97
C ASN A 121 10.84 25.12 -27.79
N SER A 122 10.12 25.25 -28.91
CA SER A 122 9.91 24.13 -29.83
C SER A 122 11.22 23.48 -30.28
N GLU A 123 11.15 22.17 -30.55
CA GLU A 123 12.32 21.37 -30.89
C GLU A 123 12.54 21.33 -32.41
N LEU A 124 13.73 21.75 -32.83
CA LEU A 124 14.11 21.93 -34.22
C LEU A 124 15.27 21.00 -34.58
N LEU A 125 15.16 20.34 -35.74
CA LEU A 125 16.18 19.47 -36.28
C LEU A 125 16.94 20.18 -37.41
N LEU A 126 18.27 20.21 -37.28
CA LEU A 126 19.20 20.74 -38.27
C LEU A 126 19.58 19.61 -39.24
N LEU A 127 19.23 19.80 -40.52
CA LEU A 127 19.51 18.89 -41.62
C LEU A 127 20.50 19.52 -42.60
N THR A 128 21.52 18.78 -43.02
CA THR A 128 22.42 19.19 -44.11
C THR A 128 21.85 18.82 -45.48
N SER A 129 22.56 19.19 -46.55
CA SER A 129 22.25 18.71 -47.92
C SER A 129 22.15 17.18 -47.96
N GLY A 130 21.21 16.67 -48.75
CA GLY A 130 20.91 15.23 -48.88
C GLY A 130 20.17 14.60 -47.68
N GLN A 131 20.01 15.29 -46.55
CA GLN A 131 19.27 14.77 -45.39
C GLN A 131 17.78 15.13 -45.45
N THR A 132 16.93 14.20 -44.99
CA THR A 132 15.47 14.33 -44.94
C THR A 132 14.93 13.78 -43.62
N TRP A 133 13.80 14.35 -43.18
CA TRP A 133 13.09 14.00 -41.95
C TRP A 133 11.59 14.09 -42.24
N GLN A 134 10.79 13.16 -41.71
CA GLN A 134 9.33 13.12 -41.90
C GLN A 134 8.58 13.01 -40.56
N GLY A 135 9.17 13.63 -39.53
CA GLY A 135 8.70 13.57 -38.15
C GLY A 135 8.97 12.24 -37.45
N CYS A 136 8.50 12.16 -36.21
CA CYS A 136 8.50 10.97 -35.38
C CYS A 136 7.05 10.56 -35.06
N LYS A 137 6.57 9.46 -35.65
CA LYS A 137 5.21 8.97 -35.42
C LYS A 137 5.20 7.90 -34.34
N TRP A 138 4.30 8.05 -33.37
CA TRP A 138 4.06 7.04 -32.34
C TRP A 138 3.30 5.85 -32.93
N ARG A 139 3.78 4.63 -32.69
CA ARG A 139 3.06 3.37 -32.94
C ARG A 139 3.17 2.51 -31.68
N GLY A 140 2.09 2.49 -30.89
CA GLY A 140 2.13 1.92 -29.54
C GLY A 140 3.19 2.64 -28.69
N LEU A 141 4.03 1.86 -28.01
CA LEU A 141 5.10 2.36 -27.13
C LEU A 141 6.36 2.84 -27.87
N HIS A 142 6.41 2.74 -29.21
CA HIS A 142 7.61 3.07 -29.98
C HIS A 142 7.49 4.39 -30.75
N GLN A 143 8.55 5.21 -30.67
CA GLN A 143 8.72 6.41 -31.49
C GLN A 143 9.43 6.03 -32.80
N HIS A 144 8.68 5.95 -33.91
CA HIS A 144 9.24 5.67 -35.23
C HIS A 144 9.60 6.98 -35.94
N CYS A 145 10.89 7.25 -36.10
CA CYS A 145 11.39 8.40 -36.84
C CYS A 145 11.96 7.94 -38.20
N ARG A 146 11.62 8.65 -39.29
CA ARG A 146 12.00 8.27 -40.66
C ARG A 146 13.05 9.22 -41.22
N ILE A 147 14.21 8.68 -41.55
CA ILE A 147 15.39 9.39 -42.04
C ILE A 147 15.81 8.72 -43.36
N GLN A 148 15.87 9.48 -44.46
CA GLN A 148 16.37 8.99 -45.76
C GLN A 148 15.78 7.60 -46.16
N ASP A 149 14.47 7.47 -46.03
CA ASP A 149 13.69 6.24 -46.27
C ASP A 149 14.08 4.99 -45.48
N ARG A 150 14.90 5.14 -44.43
CA ARG A 150 15.14 4.12 -43.41
C ARG A 150 14.38 4.46 -42.13
N TYR A 151 13.78 3.43 -41.53
CA TYR A 151 13.20 3.54 -40.20
C TYR A 151 14.30 3.46 -39.15
N ILE A 152 14.45 4.49 -38.31
CA ILE A 152 15.30 4.42 -37.12
C ILE A 152 14.41 4.41 -35.89
N LEU A 153 14.51 3.32 -35.12
CA LEU A 153 13.86 3.16 -33.83
C LEU A 153 14.64 3.96 -32.79
N LEU A 154 14.30 5.24 -32.60
CA LEU A 154 14.79 5.99 -31.44
C LEU A 154 14.00 5.55 -30.21
N VAL A 155 14.63 4.73 -29.37
CA VAL A 155 14.12 4.41 -28.03
C VAL A 155 14.35 5.62 -27.12
N PRO A 156 13.30 6.24 -26.54
CA PRO A 156 13.47 7.21 -25.47
C PRO A 156 13.90 6.47 -24.20
N LEU A 157 14.99 6.87 -23.56
CA LEU A 157 15.33 6.35 -22.24
C LEU A 157 14.28 6.81 -21.21
N LEU A 158 14.04 5.98 -20.19
CA LEU A 158 13.16 6.24 -19.04
C LEU A 158 11.64 6.17 -19.31
N VAL A 159 11.21 5.18 -20.08
CA VAL A 159 10.16 4.29 -19.56
C VAL A 159 10.87 3.01 -19.13
N ALA A 160 10.75 2.61 -17.87
CA ALA A 160 11.12 1.25 -17.46
C ALA A 160 10.02 0.33 -17.99
N ASP A 161 10.37 -0.58 -18.89
CA ASP A 161 9.41 -1.49 -19.48
C ASP A 161 8.82 -2.41 -18.37
N VAL A 162 7.61 -2.91 -18.57
CA VAL A 162 7.12 -4.08 -17.83
C VAL A 162 8.12 -5.23 -18.00
N SER A 163 8.80 -5.33 -19.14
CA SER A 163 9.94 -6.24 -19.34
C SER A 163 11.18 -5.92 -18.47
N ASP A 164 11.52 -4.65 -18.20
CA ASP A 164 12.62 -4.29 -17.30
C ASP A 164 12.29 -4.65 -15.84
N ILE A 165 11.06 -4.37 -15.40
CA ILE A 165 10.58 -4.76 -14.07
C ILE A 165 10.51 -6.29 -13.97
N SER A 166 10.07 -6.99 -15.01
CA SER A 166 10.06 -8.46 -15.06
C SER A 166 11.47 -9.04 -14.99
N ARG A 167 12.44 -8.44 -15.69
CA ARG A 167 13.86 -8.81 -15.63
C ARG A 167 14.43 -8.58 -14.23
N LEU A 168 14.15 -7.43 -13.62
CA LEU A 168 14.55 -7.12 -12.24
C LEU A 168 13.99 -8.15 -11.24
N LEU A 169 12.69 -8.47 -11.32
CA LEU A 169 12.05 -9.46 -10.47
C LEU A 169 12.61 -10.89 -10.70
N SER A 170 12.92 -11.25 -11.96
CA SER A 170 13.47 -12.58 -12.28
C SER A 170 14.82 -12.86 -11.58
N VAL A 171 15.63 -11.82 -11.40
CA VAL A 171 16.93 -11.88 -10.70
C VAL A 171 16.76 -12.11 -9.19
N PHE A 172 15.65 -11.65 -8.60
CA PHE A 172 15.37 -11.83 -7.18
C PHE A 172 14.57 -13.10 -6.83
N HIS A 173 14.04 -13.83 -7.83
CA HIS A 173 13.36 -15.11 -7.57
C HIS A 173 14.35 -16.19 -7.05
N LYS A 174 15.64 -16.09 -7.40
CA LYS A 174 16.72 -16.93 -6.86
C LYS A 174 17.97 -16.05 -6.62
N PRO A 175 18.07 -15.35 -5.49
CA PRO A 175 19.16 -14.42 -5.25
C PRO A 175 20.50 -15.15 -5.14
N HIS A 176 21.38 -14.94 -6.11
CA HIS A 176 22.76 -15.44 -6.05
C HIS A 176 23.57 -14.63 -5.03
N ALA A 177 24.45 -15.29 -4.26
CA ALA A 177 25.20 -14.66 -3.17
C ALA A 177 25.99 -13.40 -3.60
N GLY A 178 26.56 -13.38 -4.81
CA GLY A 178 27.26 -12.21 -5.35
C GLY A 178 26.37 -10.97 -5.55
N LEU A 179 25.05 -11.14 -5.72
CA LEU A 179 24.11 -10.03 -5.76
C LEU A 179 23.85 -9.45 -4.37
N ILE A 180 23.76 -10.30 -3.34
CA ILE A 180 23.62 -9.86 -1.95
C ILE A 180 24.86 -9.05 -1.56
N GLN A 181 26.05 -9.55 -1.90
CA GLN A 181 27.32 -8.86 -1.69
C GLN A 181 27.39 -7.52 -2.44
N ALA A 182 26.99 -7.47 -3.73
CA ALA A 182 26.97 -6.24 -4.50
C ALA A 182 25.99 -5.20 -3.94
N ALA A 183 24.81 -5.62 -3.49
CA ALA A 183 23.84 -4.73 -2.85
C ALA A 183 24.30 -4.23 -1.47
N GLN A 184 25.03 -5.05 -0.70
CA GLN A 184 25.68 -4.63 0.55
C GLN A 184 26.80 -3.59 0.32
N GLN A 185 27.62 -3.78 -0.73
CA GLN A 185 28.63 -2.81 -1.14
C GLN A 185 27.99 -1.48 -1.54
N LEU A 186 26.99 -1.52 -2.44
CA LEU A 186 26.24 -0.33 -2.86
C LEU A 186 25.58 0.40 -1.67
N LEU A 187 25.01 -0.32 -0.71
CA LEU A 187 24.39 0.30 0.48
C LEU A 187 25.43 0.95 1.42
N SER A 188 26.67 0.46 1.44
CA SER A 188 27.74 1.01 2.28
C SER A 188 28.20 2.41 1.81
N ASP A 189 28.26 2.62 0.50
CA ASP A 189 28.70 3.88 -0.10
C ASP A 189 27.55 4.87 -0.38
N GLU A 190 26.31 4.38 -0.52
CA GLU A 190 25.14 5.17 -0.89
C GLU A 190 24.78 6.23 0.17
N GLN A 191 24.51 7.47 -0.28
CA GLN A 191 24.20 8.61 0.60
C GLN A 191 22.77 9.15 0.42
N ALA A 192 22.07 8.82 -0.68
CA ALA A 192 20.71 9.31 -0.90
C ALA A 192 19.69 8.45 -0.10
N PRO A 193 18.93 9.03 0.86
CA PRO A 193 18.12 8.23 1.81
C PRO A 193 17.08 7.31 1.15
N LEU A 194 16.50 7.70 0.03
CA LEU A 194 15.57 6.86 -0.73
C LEU A 194 16.29 5.65 -1.36
N ARG A 195 17.52 5.81 -1.84
CA ARG A 195 18.32 4.73 -2.43
C ARG A 195 18.86 3.80 -1.35
N GLN A 196 19.31 4.34 -0.21
CA GLN A 196 19.62 3.54 0.99
C GLN A 196 18.41 2.69 1.41
N LYS A 197 17.22 3.29 1.52
CA LYS A 197 16.00 2.57 1.93
C LYS A 197 15.63 1.46 0.94
N LEU A 198 15.64 1.73 -0.36
CA LEU A 198 15.37 0.72 -1.39
C LEU A 198 16.39 -0.43 -1.38
N LEU A 199 17.68 -0.14 -1.18
CA LEU A 199 18.72 -1.16 -1.07
C LEU A 199 18.58 -1.98 0.22
N ALA A 200 18.23 -1.36 1.35
CA ALA A 200 17.99 -2.05 2.62
C ALA A 200 16.74 -2.95 2.56
N ASP A 201 15.63 -2.46 1.99
CA ASP A 201 14.41 -3.26 1.79
C ASP A 201 14.66 -4.44 0.84
N LEU A 202 15.42 -4.21 -0.24
CA LEU A 202 15.86 -5.27 -1.13
C LEU A 202 16.70 -6.31 -0.39
N LEU A 203 17.72 -5.89 0.36
CA LEU A 203 18.60 -6.77 1.13
C LEU A 203 17.83 -7.60 2.17
N HIS A 204 16.87 -6.99 2.87
CA HIS A 204 15.97 -7.70 3.77
C HIS A 204 15.17 -8.81 3.05
N THR A 205 14.71 -8.55 1.81
CA THR A 205 14.00 -9.55 0.99
C THR A 205 14.92 -10.65 0.45
N VAL A 206 16.12 -10.33 -0.05
CA VAL A 206 17.01 -11.34 -0.67
C VAL A 206 17.87 -12.13 0.34
N SER A 207 18.03 -11.64 1.56
CA SER A 207 18.83 -12.30 2.62
C SER A 207 17.97 -13.23 3.50
N GLU A 208 16.99 -13.91 2.91
CA GLU A 208 16.10 -14.82 3.61
C GLU A 208 16.57 -16.29 3.55
N ASN A 209 16.33 -17.03 4.63
CA ASN A 209 16.60 -18.44 4.77
C ASN A 209 15.29 -19.18 5.12
N ILE A 210 14.27 -19.04 4.27
CA ILE A 210 12.95 -19.69 4.46
C ILE A 210 13.12 -21.21 4.66
N ALA A 211 14.01 -21.85 3.89
CA ALA A 211 14.15 -23.31 3.86
C ALA A 211 14.62 -23.90 5.21
N ALA A 212 15.48 -23.20 5.95
CA ALA A 212 15.87 -23.61 7.29
C ALA A 212 14.70 -23.58 8.27
N GLU A 213 14.62 -24.58 9.14
CA GLU A 213 13.57 -24.77 10.14
C GLU A 213 14.11 -24.82 11.57
N THR A 214 15.33 -25.31 11.81
CA THR A 214 15.89 -25.43 13.16
C THR A 214 16.86 -24.31 13.55
N ARG A 215 17.08 -24.14 14.86
CA ARG A 215 18.07 -23.21 15.42
C ARG A 215 19.52 -23.56 15.03
N ALA A 216 19.78 -24.79 14.57
CA ALA A 216 21.11 -25.18 14.09
C ALA A 216 21.35 -24.72 12.63
N GLU A 217 20.31 -24.76 11.78
CA GLU A 217 20.38 -24.33 10.38
C GLU A 217 20.38 -22.80 10.21
N ASP A 218 19.69 -22.07 11.10
CA ASP A 218 19.57 -20.61 11.04
C ASP A 218 19.62 -19.96 12.43
N PRO A 219 20.79 -19.93 13.10
CA PRO A 219 20.94 -19.27 14.39
C PRO A 219 20.52 -17.78 14.42
N PRO A 220 20.84 -16.93 13.41
CA PRO A 220 20.45 -15.51 13.40
C PRO A 220 18.94 -15.28 13.47
N TRP A 221 18.13 -16.16 12.85
CA TRP A 221 16.68 -16.08 13.01
C TRP A 221 16.26 -16.16 14.47
N PHE A 222 16.87 -17.02 15.29
CA PHE A 222 16.47 -17.25 16.70
C PHE A 222 17.01 -16.22 17.70
N GLU A 223 17.74 -15.21 17.27
CA GLU A 223 18.21 -14.14 18.15
C GLU A 223 17.07 -13.50 18.95
N GLY A 224 17.33 -13.24 20.24
CA GLY A 224 16.35 -12.71 21.19
C GLY A 224 15.33 -13.74 21.70
N LEU A 225 15.35 -14.99 21.24
CA LEU A 225 14.46 -16.05 21.75
C LEU A 225 15.11 -16.98 22.77
N GLU A 226 14.37 -17.24 23.83
CA GLU A 226 14.67 -18.25 24.86
C GLU A 226 15.17 -19.57 24.27
N SER A 227 16.09 -20.24 24.98
CA SER A 227 16.75 -21.48 24.56
C SER A 227 15.82 -22.68 24.36
N ARG A 228 14.54 -22.61 24.79
CA ARG A 228 13.52 -23.63 24.51
C ARG A 228 13.07 -23.68 23.04
N PHE A 229 13.16 -22.57 22.30
CA PHE A 229 12.67 -22.52 20.91
C PHE A 229 13.72 -23.11 19.95
N ARG A 230 13.52 -24.36 19.54
CA ARG A 230 14.46 -25.12 18.67
C ARG A 230 14.08 -25.14 17.19
N SER A 231 12.82 -24.84 16.84
CA SER A 231 12.35 -24.73 15.46
C SER A 231 11.49 -23.48 15.23
N LYS A 232 11.46 -22.99 13.99
CA LYS A 232 10.75 -21.76 13.60
C LYS A 232 9.24 -21.93 13.77
N SER A 233 8.72 -23.06 13.31
CA SER A 233 7.32 -23.48 13.45
C SER A 233 6.94 -23.61 14.92
N GLY A 234 7.81 -24.17 15.76
CA GLY A 234 7.58 -24.28 17.20
C GLY A 234 7.43 -22.93 17.91
N TYR A 235 8.20 -21.92 17.51
CA TYR A 235 8.02 -20.56 18.02
C TYR A 235 6.75 -19.89 17.47
N LEU A 236 6.46 -20.02 16.17
CA LEU A 236 5.30 -19.36 15.56
C LEU A 236 3.97 -19.98 16.02
N ARG A 237 3.92 -21.30 16.24
CA ARG A 237 2.84 -22.00 16.93
C ARG A 237 2.59 -21.41 18.32
N TYR A 238 3.63 -21.35 19.16
CA TYR A 238 3.58 -20.71 20.49
C TYR A 238 3.12 -19.23 20.43
N SER A 239 3.54 -18.49 19.40
CA SER A 239 3.13 -17.09 19.18
C SER A 239 1.64 -16.98 18.88
N CYS A 240 1.07 -17.89 18.08
CA CYS A 240 -0.37 -17.97 17.85
C CYS A 240 -1.13 -18.35 19.13
N GLU A 241 -0.73 -19.44 19.78
CA GLU A 241 -1.32 -19.91 21.03
C GLU A 241 -1.36 -18.80 22.08
N SER A 242 -0.31 -17.98 22.17
CA SER A 242 -0.20 -16.88 23.14
C SER A 242 -1.20 -15.76 22.88
N ARG A 243 -1.56 -15.49 21.61
CA ARG A 243 -2.64 -14.54 21.26
C ARG A 243 -4.00 -15.07 21.71
N ILE A 244 -4.29 -16.33 21.38
CA ILE A 244 -5.58 -16.97 21.69
C ILE A 244 -5.75 -17.22 23.20
N ARG A 245 -4.68 -17.59 23.91
CA ARG A 245 -4.63 -17.56 25.40
C ARG A 245 -4.89 -16.16 25.95
N SER A 246 -4.45 -15.09 25.29
CA SER A 246 -4.77 -13.74 25.73
C SER A 246 -6.26 -13.44 25.57
N TYR A 247 -6.88 -13.88 24.48
CA TYR A 247 -8.32 -13.72 24.27
C TYR A 247 -9.11 -14.48 25.35
N LEU A 248 -8.70 -15.71 25.68
CA LEU A 248 -9.31 -16.48 26.78
C LEU A 248 -9.15 -15.78 28.14
N ARG A 249 -7.98 -15.19 28.45
CA ARG A 249 -7.78 -14.42 29.70
C ARG A 249 -8.71 -13.20 29.78
N GLU A 250 -8.97 -12.52 28.66
CA GLU A 250 -9.93 -11.40 28.60
C GLU A 250 -11.38 -11.87 28.79
N VAL A 251 -11.77 -12.99 28.17
CA VAL A 251 -13.10 -13.61 28.37
C VAL A 251 -13.28 -14.02 29.83
N ASN A 252 -12.27 -14.63 30.44
CA ASN A 252 -12.30 -15.06 31.84
C ASN A 252 -12.33 -13.87 32.81
N SER A 253 -11.59 -12.79 32.55
CA SER A 253 -11.60 -11.61 33.43
C SER A 253 -12.96 -10.89 33.44
N TYR A 254 -13.76 -11.04 32.38
CA TYR A 254 -15.12 -10.50 32.32
C TYR A 254 -16.08 -11.14 33.33
N ALA A 255 -15.79 -12.34 33.86
CA ALA A 255 -16.58 -12.94 34.94
C ALA A 255 -16.68 -12.05 36.19
N SER A 256 -15.75 -11.10 36.38
CA SER A 256 -15.79 -10.11 37.46
C SER A 256 -16.83 -8.98 37.29
N VAL A 257 -17.43 -8.85 36.10
CA VAL A 257 -18.48 -7.85 35.80
C VAL A 257 -19.82 -8.48 35.38
N VAL A 258 -19.91 -9.82 35.41
CA VAL A 258 -21.18 -10.54 35.26
C VAL A 258 -21.96 -10.45 36.57
N GLY A 259 -23.29 -10.31 36.51
CA GLY A 259 -24.15 -10.31 37.69
C GLY A 259 -24.03 -11.62 38.49
N VAL A 260 -24.11 -11.55 39.81
CA VAL A 260 -23.79 -12.67 40.73
C VAL A 260 -24.55 -13.96 40.38
N GLU A 261 -25.85 -13.85 40.06
CA GLU A 261 -26.72 -14.97 39.68
C GLU A 261 -26.32 -15.68 38.38
N ALA A 262 -25.59 -14.98 37.49
CA ALA A 262 -25.11 -15.46 36.20
C ALA A 262 -23.63 -15.87 36.22
N GLN A 263 -22.89 -15.50 37.28
CA GLN A 263 -21.43 -15.59 37.34
C GLN A 263 -20.91 -17.04 37.34
N GLU A 264 -21.58 -17.94 38.05
CA GLU A 264 -21.23 -19.37 38.09
C GLU A 264 -21.40 -20.04 36.72
N GLU A 265 -22.57 -19.84 36.08
CA GLU A 265 -22.88 -20.40 34.76
C GLU A 265 -21.95 -19.84 33.67
N TYR A 266 -21.66 -18.53 33.71
CA TYR A 266 -20.70 -17.92 32.80
C TYR A 266 -19.31 -18.56 32.96
N SER A 267 -18.85 -18.74 34.19
CA SER A 267 -17.56 -19.38 34.49
C SER A 267 -17.53 -20.84 34.03
N ARG A 268 -18.61 -21.61 34.26
CA ARG A 268 -18.78 -22.98 33.79
C ARG A 268 -18.68 -23.09 32.27
N ILE A 269 -19.26 -22.13 31.53
CA ILE A 269 -19.19 -22.05 30.06
C ILE A 269 -17.77 -21.69 29.59
N VAL A 270 -17.10 -20.75 30.27
CA VAL A 270 -15.69 -20.43 29.98
C VAL A 270 -14.77 -21.63 30.22
N ASP A 271 -15.02 -22.45 31.25
CA ASP A 271 -14.26 -23.69 31.51
C ASP A 271 -14.51 -24.81 30.49
N VAL A 272 -15.71 -24.86 29.88
CA VAL A 272 -15.95 -25.72 28.69
C VAL A 272 -15.10 -25.22 27.52
N MET A 273 -15.22 -23.94 27.14
CA MET A 273 -14.41 -23.35 26.05
C MET A 273 -12.89 -23.48 26.30
N CYS A 274 -12.45 -23.39 27.55
CA CYS A 274 -11.06 -23.58 27.96
C CYS A 274 -10.60 -25.05 27.81
N ARG A 275 -11.48 -26.04 28.00
CA ARG A 275 -11.17 -27.46 27.71
C ARG A 275 -11.05 -27.70 26.20
N GLU A 276 -11.99 -27.20 25.40
CA GLU A 276 -11.92 -27.28 23.94
C GLU A 276 -10.67 -26.58 23.37
N LEU A 277 -10.32 -25.39 23.87
CA LEU A 277 -9.07 -24.73 23.51
C LEU A 277 -7.83 -25.54 23.87
N ARG A 278 -7.84 -26.32 24.97
CA ARG A 278 -6.71 -27.20 25.32
C ARG A 278 -6.63 -28.40 24.39
N ALA A 279 -7.75 -29.00 24.01
CA ALA A 279 -7.81 -30.08 23.02
C ALA A 279 -7.32 -29.62 21.64
N ALA A 280 -7.78 -28.44 21.19
CA ALA A 280 -7.36 -27.81 19.94
C ALA A 280 -5.99 -27.10 19.98
N GLN A 281 -5.19 -27.34 21.04
CA GLN A 281 -3.85 -26.74 21.23
C GLN A 281 -3.81 -25.20 21.03
N TYR A 282 -4.85 -24.52 21.51
CA TYR A 282 -5.10 -23.08 21.38
C TYR A 282 -5.02 -22.58 19.92
N ASN A 283 -5.40 -23.42 18.96
CA ASN A 283 -5.31 -23.22 17.50
C ASN A 283 -3.90 -22.77 17.05
N GLY A 284 -2.85 -23.24 17.72
CA GLY A 284 -1.46 -22.88 17.41
C GLY A 284 -1.06 -23.19 15.97
N SER A 285 -1.69 -24.20 15.36
CA SER A 285 -1.52 -24.61 13.96
C SER A 285 -1.72 -23.47 12.96
N TYR A 286 -2.53 -22.45 13.29
CA TYR A 286 -2.78 -21.31 12.40
C TYR A 286 -1.50 -20.61 11.91
N PHE A 287 -0.43 -20.59 12.71
CA PHE A 287 0.87 -20.01 12.29
C PHE A 287 1.95 -21.05 11.97
N ASP A 288 1.61 -22.33 11.94
CA ASP A 288 2.53 -23.45 11.72
C ASP A 288 2.48 -23.91 10.25
N ARG A 289 3.57 -23.72 9.50
CA ARG A 289 3.66 -24.13 8.09
C ARG A 289 3.67 -25.65 7.91
N GLY A 290 4.11 -26.39 8.94
CA GLY A 290 4.13 -27.84 8.96
C GLY A 290 2.80 -28.49 9.34
N ALA A 291 1.81 -27.71 9.79
CA ALA A 291 0.46 -28.22 10.05
C ALA A 291 -0.31 -28.52 8.75
N GLU A 292 -1.39 -29.29 8.87
CA GLU A 292 -2.28 -29.63 7.75
C GLU A 292 -2.86 -28.37 7.07
N ALA A 293 -3.15 -28.46 5.77
CA ALA A 293 -3.57 -27.32 4.96
C ALA A 293 -4.85 -26.63 5.46
N GLY A 294 -5.79 -27.37 6.08
CA GLY A 294 -6.99 -26.79 6.71
C GLY A 294 -6.76 -26.21 8.11
N GLY A 295 -5.62 -26.50 8.74
CA GLY A 295 -5.27 -26.06 10.09
C GLY A 295 -4.34 -24.85 10.15
N ARG A 296 -3.78 -24.38 9.03
CA ARG A 296 -2.81 -23.28 8.94
C ARG A 296 -3.31 -22.10 8.10
N LEU A 297 -2.85 -20.89 8.42
CA LEU A 297 -3.15 -19.64 7.68
C LEU A 297 -2.04 -19.23 6.69
N CYS A 298 -1.13 -20.14 6.38
CA CYS A 298 0.01 -19.92 5.47
C CYS A 298 0.18 -21.05 4.45
N THR A 299 0.98 -20.79 3.42
CA THR A 299 1.48 -21.84 2.52
C THR A 299 2.44 -22.79 3.26
N SER A 300 2.79 -23.91 2.64
CA SER A 300 3.77 -24.89 3.17
C SER A 300 5.15 -24.29 3.45
N GLU A 301 5.49 -23.19 2.76
CA GLU A 301 6.76 -22.48 2.89
C GLU A 301 6.69 -21.41 4.00
N GLY A 302 5.49 -21.10 4.51
CA GLY A 302 5.26 -20.11 5.56
C GLY A 302 4.81 -18.73 5.10
N TRP A 303 4.36 -18.57 3.85
CA TRP A 303 3.81 -17.29 3.37
C TRP A 303 2.40 -17.05 3.91
N PHE A 304 2.21 -15.96 4.65
CA PHE A 304 0.92 -15.45 5.08
C PHE A 304 0.45 -14.31 4.17
N CYS A 305 -0.84 -14.28 3.86
CA CYS A 305 -1.49 -13.22 3.10
C CYS A 305 -2.51 -12.49 3.98
N CYS A 306 -2.61 -11.16 3.87
CA CYS A 306 -3.59 -10.39 4.61
C CYS A 306 -5.01 -10.64 4.08
N GLN A 307 -5.93 -11.02 4.96
CA GLN A 307 -7.34 -11.31 4.65
C GLN A 307 -8.21 -10.04 4.43
N GLY A 308 -7.59 -8.86 4.33
CA GLY A 308 -8.29 -7.57 4.26
C GLY A 308 -8.86 -7.11 5.62
N PRO A 309 -9.32 -5.85 5.73
CA PRO A 309 -10.03 -5.38 6.93
C PRO A 309 -11.33 -6.18 7.17
N PHE A 310 -11.92 -6.05 8.36
CA PHE A 310 -13.14 -6.78 8.74
C PHE A 310 -14.26 -6.67 7.69
N ASP A 311 -14.44 -5.48 7.10
CA ASP A 311 -15.48 -5.08 6.15
C ASP A 311 -15.14 -5.28 4.66
N MET A 312 -14.05 -5.98 4.32
CA MET A 312 -13.69 -6.33 2.93
C MET A 312 -13.23 -7.77 2.82
N ASP A 313 -13.53 -8.44 1.71
CA ASP A 313 -13.18 -9.87 1.51
C ASP A 313 -11.69 -10.11 1.19
N THR A 314 -10.96 -9.07 0.78
CA THR A 314 -9.55 -9.17 0.36
C THR A 314 -8.73 -7.94 0.77
N CYS A 315 -7.40 -8.09 0.83
CA CYS A 315 -6.48 -6.97 1.00
C CYS A 315 -6.15 -6.31 -0.34
N ALA A 316 -6.68 -5.11 -0.59
CA ALA A 316 -6.40 -4.34 -1.81
C ALA A 316 -4.89 -4.09 -2.04
N SER A 317 -4.13 -3.85 -0.97
CA SER A 317 -2.67 -3.67 -1.00
C SER A 317 -1.87 -4.96 -1.17
N LYS A 318 -2.54 -6.14 -1.19
CA LYS A 318 -1.93 -7.48 -1.28
C LYS A 318 -0.78 -7.73 -0.29
N HIS A 319 -0.88 -7.20 0.94
CA HIS A 319 0.15 -7.40 1.97
C HIS A 319 0.38 -8.90 2.21
N SER A 320 1.65 -9.34 2.11
CA SER A 320 2.11 -10.68 2.46
C SER A 320 3.35 -10.59 3.37
N ILE A 321 3.68 -11.69 4.04
CA ILE A 321 4.89 -11.83 4.86
C ILE A 321 5.29 -13.30 5.01
N ASN A 322 6.59 -13.59 5.07
CA ASN A 322 7.08 -14.90 5.51
C ASN A 322 7.93 -14.74 6.79
N PRO A 323 7.35 -14.93 7.99
CA PRO A 323 8.08 -14.83 9.26
C PRO A 323 9.11 -15.94 9.46
N TYR A 324 9.17 -16.95 8.60
CA TYR A 324 10.23 -17.96 8.60
C TYR A 324 11.48 -17.50 7.86
N GLY A 325 11.37 -16.49 6.98
CA GLY A 325 12.47 -16.04 6.12
C GLY A 325 13.65 -15.44 6.87
N ASN A 326 13.42 -14.47 7.76
CA ASN A 326 14.49 -13.83 8.54
C ASN A 326 13.99 -13.30 9.90
N ARG A 327 14.94 -12.86 10.73
CA ARG A 327 14.74 -12.32 12.10
C ARG A 327 13.81 -11.10 12.13
N GLU A 328 13.90 -10.20 11.15
CA GLU A 328 13.12 -8.97 11.09
C GLU A 328 11.68 -9.23 10.65
N SER A 329 11.46 -10.05 9.61
CA SER A 329 10.14 -10.52 9.19
C SER A 329 9.38 -11.23 10.33
N ARG A 330 10.08 -12.03 11.14
CA ARG A 330 9.52 -12.61 12.37
C ARG A 330 9.07 -11.54 13.39
N VAL A 331 9.86 -10.47 13.56
CA VAL A 331 9.51 -9.35 14.45
C VAL A 331 8.35 -8.52 13.88
N LEU A 332 8.36 -8.21 12.59
CA LEU A 332 7.28 -7.50 11.88
C LEU A 332 5.95 -8.25 11.98
N PHE A 333 5.95 -9.59 11.97
CA PHE A 333 4.75 -10.41 12.17
C PHE A 333 4.12 -10.28 13.57
N SER A 334 4.80 -9.69 14.55
CA SER A 334 4.18 -9.28 15.82
C SER A 334 3.20 -8.11 15.66
N THR A 335 3.34 -7.30 14.60
CA THR A 335 2.43 -6.17 14.29
C THR A 335 1.17 -6.60 13.53
N TRP A 336 1.20 -7.77 12.89
CA TRP A 336 0.04 -8.39 12.25
C TRP A 336 -0.92 -8.89 13.33
N ASN A 337 -2.23 -8.76 13.12
CA ASN A 337 -3.26 -9.05 14.11
C ASN A 337 -4.15 -10.21 13.66
N LEU A 338 -4.68 -10.98 14.62
CA LEU A 338 -5.85 -11.84 14.40
C LEU A 338 -7.06 -11.02 14.86
N ASP A 339 -7.63 -10.27 13.93
CA ASP A 339 -8.69 -9.27 14.18
C ASP A 339 -10.08 -9.92 14.18
N HIS A 340 -10.94 -9.51 15.10
CA HIS A 340 -12.27 -10.09 15.32
C HIS A 340 -13.32 -9.37 14.48
N ILE A 341 -13.89 -10.05 13.47
CA ILE A 341 -14.88 -9.45 12.55
C ILE A 341 -16.08 -8.92 13.35
N ILE A 342 -16.73 -9.78 14.13
CA ILE A 342 -17.64 -9.40 15.23
C ILE A 342 -16.79 -9.18 16.47
N GLU A 343 -16.72 -7.94 16.96
CA GLU A 343 -15.75 -7.52 17.97
C GLU A 343 -15.88 -8.27 19.31
N LYS A 344 -14.84 -9.04 19.68
CA LYS A 344 -14.77 -9.77 20.97
C LYS A 344 -15.22 -8.94 22.17
N LYS A 345 -14.59 -7.78 22.38
CA LYS A 345 -14.75 -6.98 23.62
C LYS A 345 -15.94 -6.03 23.59
N ARG A 346 -16.40 -5.57 22.42
CA ARG A 346 -17.56 -4.68 22.28
C ARG A 346 -18.88 -5.43 22.09
N THR A 347 -18.85 -6.62 21.49
CA THR A 347 -20.05 -7.38 21.11
C THR A 347 -20.08 -8.77 21.74
N VAL A 348 -19.10 -9.64 21.44
CA VAL A 348 -19.23 -11.10 21.68
C VAL A 348 -19.26 -11.46 23.17
N VAL A 349 -18.36 -10.86 23.97
CA VAL A 349 -18.27 -11.13 25.41
C VAL A 349 -19.46 -10.54 26.21
N PRO A 350 -19.88 -9.28 25.97
CA PRO A 350 -21.14 -8.77 26.54
C PRO A 350 -22.35 -9.65 26.18
N ALA A 351 -22.51 -10.02 24.90
CA ALA A 351 -23.62 -10.86 24.45
C ALA A 351 -23.61 -12.27 25.07
N LEU A 352 -22.44 -12.83 25.42
CA LEU A 352 -22.35 -14.09 26.16
C LEU A 352 -22.86 -13.93 27.60
N ALA A 353 -22.48 -12.85 28.28
CA ALA A 353 -22.93 -12.57 29.65
C ALA A 353 -24.44 -12.29 29.72
N GLU A 354 -24.95 -11.48 28.79
CA GLU A 354 -26.37 -11.20 28.59
C GLU A 354 -27.15 -12.49 28.31
N ALA A 355 -26.68 -13.33 27.38
CA ALA A 355 -27.33 -14.60 27.05
C ALA A 355 -27.42 -15.58 28.23
N VAL A 356 -26.42 -15.58 29.12
CA VAL A 356 -26.39 -16.38 30.35
C VAL A 356 -27.34 -15.82 31.41
N ALA A 357 -27.39 -14.50 31.58
CA ALA A 357 -28.29 -13.85 32.55
C ALA A 357 -29.76 -14.02 32.13
N GLU A 358 -30.10 -13.68 30.89
CA GLU A 358 -31.48 -13.74 30.37
C GLU A 358 -31.88 -15.14 29.88
N ARG A 359 -31.20 -16.20 30.31
CA ARG A 359 -31.36 -17.53 29.72
C ARG A 359 -32.79 -18.09 29.75
N ASP A 360 -33.60 -17.77 30.77
CA ASP A 360 -35.02 -18.18 30.88
C ASP A 360 -35.25 -19.67 30.54
N GLY A 361 -34.53 -20.55 31.23
CA GLY A 361 -34.57 -22.00 31.02
C GLY A 361 -33.97 -22.52 29.69
N ARG A 362 -33.48 -21.65 28.81
CA ARG A 362 -32.79 -22.03 27.56
C ARG A 362 -31.32 -22.39 27.83
N GLU A 363 -30.77 -23.33 27.06
CA GLU A 363 -29.34 -23.61 27.07
C GLU A 363 -28.61 -22.68 26.10
N VAL A 364 -27.56 -22.00 26.57
CA VAL A 364 -26.69 -21.17 25.72
C VAL A 364 -25.87 -22.07 24.80
N ALA A 365 -25.84 -21.75 23.50
CA ALA A 365 -25.00 -22.43 22.52
C ALA A 365 -23.56 -21.90 22.61
N TRP A 366 -22.83 -22.32 23.65
CA TRP A 366 -21.44 -21.91 23.88
C TRP A 366 -20.54 -22.23 22.69
N GLU A 367 -20.88 -23.23 21.88
CA GLU A 367 -20.19 -23.63 20.65
C GLU A 367 -20.13 -22.48 19.63
N TYR A 368 -21.18 -21.65 19.56
CA TYR A 368 -21.22 -20.45 18.71
C TYR A 368 -20.30 -19.34 19.25
N PHE A 369 -20.33 -19.11 20.56
CA PHE A 369 -19.43 -18.13 21.17
C PHE A 369 -17.97 -18.56 21.08
N TYR A 370 -17.67 -19.87 21.20
CA TYR A 370 -16.33 -20.42 20.96
C TYR A 370 -15.83 -20.09 19.54
N SER A 371 -16.65 -20.30 18.51
CA SER A 371 -16.25 -20.03 17.13
C SER A 371 -15.97 -18.54 16.91
N LEU A 372 -16.84 -17.66 17.45
CA LEU A 372 -16.63 -16.20 17.42
C LEU A 372 -15.40 -15.74 18.20
N LEU A 373 -15.08 -16.35 19.33
CA LEU A 373 -14.00 -15.89 20.21
C LEU A 373 -12.60 -16.33 19.73
N PHE A 374 -12.49 -17.52 19.15
CA PHE A 374 -11.19 -18.20 19.01
C PHE A 374 -10.85 -18.79 17.63
N THR A 375 -11.79 -18.82 16.68
CA THR A 375 -11.59 -19.52 15.39
C THR A 375 -11.57 -18.58 14.17
N SER A 376 -11.06 -19.08 13.06
CA SER A 376 -11.09 -18.42 11.74
C SER A 376 -12.49 -18.17 11.17
N GLU A 377 -13.59 -18.64 11.79
CA GLU A 377 -14.95 -18.16 11.46
C GLU A 377 -15.11 -16.65 11.70
N ASN A 378 -14.39 -16.10 12.69
CA ASN A 378 -14.49 -14.70 13.10
C ASN A 378 -13.14 -13.99 13.22
N LEU A 379 -12.02 -14.69 12.99
CA LEU A 379 -10.66 -14.13 13.02
C LEU A 379 -10.10 -13.93 11.60
N LYS A 380 -9.80 -12.68 11.22
CA LYS A 380 -8.99 -12.35 10.04
C LYS A 380 -7.55 -12.05 10.43
N LEU A 381 -6.58 -12.71 9.78
CA LEU A 381 -5.18 -12.34 9.85
C LEU A 381 -4.92 -11.10 8.99
N VAL A 382 -4.55 -10.00 9.64
CA VAL A 382 -4.42 -8.68 8.99
C VAL A 382 -3.07 -8.02 9.26
N HIS A 383 -2.50 -7.41 8.21
CA HIS A 383 -1.42 -6.45 8.35
C HIS A 383 -1.90 -5.23 9.16
N ILE A 384 -1.01 -4.56 9.89
CA ILE A 384 -1.37 -3.44 10.77
C ILE A 384 -2.11 -2.30 10.04
N ALA A 385 -1.79 -2.05 8.77
CA ALA A 385 -2.48 -1.05 7.94
C ALA A 385 -3.92 -1.44 7.53
N CYS A 386 -4.31 -2.71 7.70
CA CYS A 386 -5.67 -3.21 7.45
C CYS A 386 -6.48 -3.43 8.74
N HIS A 387 -5.88 -3.29 9.93
CA HIS A 387 -6.56 -3.41 11.22
C HIS A 387 -7.32 -2.11 11.54
N LYS A 388 -8.60 -2.05 11.14
CA LYS A 388 -9.47 -0.88 11.33
C LYS A 388 -9.97 -0.77 12.78
N LYS A 389 -9.26 -0.01 13.62
CA LYS A 389 -9.61 0.22 15.06
C LYS A 389 -10.93 0.98 15.33
N THR A 390 -11.71 1.26 14.29
CA THR A 390 -13.10 1.77 14.36
C THR A 390 -14.04 0.71 14.96
N THR A 391 -15.26 1.09 15.33
CA THR A 391 -16.30 0.11 15.69
C THR A 391 -16.81 -0.60 14.44
N HIS A 392 -16.87 -1.94 14.47
CA HIS A 392 -17.22 -2.76 13.30
C HIS A 392 -18.73 -2.75 12.99
N LYS A 393 -19.57 -2.34 13.96
CA LYS A 393 -21.04 -2.27 13.87
C LYS A 393 -21.72 -3.62 13.54
N LEU A 394 -21.08 -4.73 13.87
CA LEU A 394 -21.62 -6.08 13.73
C LEU A 394 -22.08 -6.64 15.09
N SER A 395 -23.24 -7.29 15.09
CA SER A 395 -23.83 -7.98 16.23
C SER A 395 -23.68 -9.50 16.10
N CYS A 396 -23.83 -10.23 17.21
CA CYS A 396 -24.09 -11.67 17.13
C CYS A 396 -25.43 -11.95 16.42
N ASP A 397 -25.57 -13.14 15.81
CA ASP A 397 -26.82 -13.65 15.24
C ASP A 397 -27.71 -14.17 16.39
N PRO A 398 -28.87 -13.54 16.68
CA PRO A 398 -29.75 -13.95 17.76
C PRO A 398 -30.25 -15.40 17.65
N ARG A 399 -30.25 -15.96 16.43
CA ARG A 399 -30.72 -17.33 16.15
C ARG A 399 -29.72 -18.40 16.58
N ARG A 400 -28.45 -18.03 16.79
CA ARG A 400 -27.35 -18.93 17.19
C ARG A 400 -26.96 -18.81 18.67
N ILE A 401 -27.54 -17.88 19.43
CA ILE A 401 -27.20 -17.66 20.86
C ILE A 401 -27.63 -18.83 21.76
N TYR A 402 -28.77 -19.45 21.49
CA TYR A 402 -29.35 -20.54 22.27
C TYR A 402 -29.48 -21.81 21.44
N LYS A 403 -29.41 -22.98 22.10
CA LYS A 403 -29.57 -24.27 21.42
C LYS A 403 -31.02 -24.49 20.98
N PRO A 404 -31.27 -25.12 19.81
CA PRO A 404 -32.63 -25.41 19.36
C PRO A 404 -33.37 -26.33 20.34
N GLN A 405 -34.51 -25.88 20.86
CA GLN A 405 -35.36 -26.73 21.71
C GLN A 405 -35.87 -27.94 20.94
N THR A 406 -35.48 -29.13 21.38
CA THR A 406 -35.91 -30.44 20.87
C THR A 406 -37.36 -30.73 21.23
N LYS A 407 -38.30 -30.09 20.52
CA LYS A 407 -39.74 -30.33 20.68
C LYS A 407 -40.02 -31.84 20.61
N PRO A 408 -40.58 -32.47 21.67
CA PRO A 408 -40.83 -33.90 21.66
C PRO A 408 -41.78 -34.25 20.52
N LYS A 409 -41.44 -35.28 19.73
CA LYS A 409 -42.31 -35.76 18.64
C LYS A 409 -43.69 -36.10 19.21
N ARG A 410 -44.70 -35.29 18.91
CA ARG A 410 -46.11 -35.59 19.22
C ARG A 410 -46.42 -36.97 18.65
N ARG A 411 -46.60 -37.97 19.53
CA ARG A 411 -47.10 -39.29 19.12
C ARG A 411 -48.45 -39.07 18.44
N ARG A 412 -48.55 -39.36 17.14
CA ARG A 412 -49.86 -39.41 16.46
C ARG A 412 -50.70 -40.47 17.19
N PRO A 413 -51.96 -40.18 17.55
CA PRO A 413 -52.87 -41.23 18.02
C PRO A 413 -52.92 -42.35 16.99
N ALA A 414 -52.87 -43.61 17.44
CA ALA A 414 -53.09 -44.73 16.55
C ALA A 414 -54.52 -44.63 15.98
N ARG A 415 -54.65 -44.65 14.64
CA ARG A 415 -55.95 -44.84 14.01
C ARG A 415 -56.46 -46.21 14.44
N LYS A 416 -57.56 -46.26 15.20
CA LYS A 416 -58.37 -47.47 15.26
C LYS A 416 -58.96 -47.66 13.86
N CYS A 417 -58.64 -48.78 13.21
CA CYS A 417 -59.53 -49.28 12.17
C CYS A 417 -60.80 -49.80 12.87
N GLN A 418 -61.94 -49.57 12.19
CA GLN A 418 -63.13 -50.39 12.31
C GLN A 418 -63.22 -51.22 11.03
#